data_AF-A0A0D0P739-F1
#
_entry.id   AF-A0A0D0P739-F1
#
_cell.length_a   1.000
_cell.length_b   1.000
_cell.length_c   1.000
_cell.angle_alpha   90.00
_cell.angle_beta   90.00
_cell.angle_gamma   90.00
#
_symmetry.space_group_name_H-M   'P 1'
#
loop_
_entity.id
_entity.type
_entity.pdbx_description
1 polymer ?
#
loop_
_entity_poly.entity_id
_entity_poly.type
_entity_poly.pdbx_seq_one_letter_code
_entity_poly.pdbx_strand_id
1 'polypeptide(L)'
;MLLGLFPLWFGLSYILAPESTAPSFGLPVWPHGDAAMFLITKGIRDVVSGLVPLALLLLGHRRASGWAMLVTALVPIGDATTILTHHGSALTAFTVHFATAAVMIAVAALVLTERREAKN
;
A
#
# COMPACT_ATOMS: atom_id res chain seq x y z
N MET A 1 -1.83 -1.95 13.45
CA MET A 1 -1.94 -0.46 13.42
C MET A 1 -0.81 0.19 12.63
N LEU A 2 0.45 -0.20 12.78
CA LEU A 2 1.58 0.42 12.07
C LEU A 2 1.56 0.23 10.53
N LEU A 3 0.86 -0.77 10.00
CA LEU A 3 0.79 -1.01 8.55
C LEU A 3 0.05 0.05 7.75
N GLY A 4 -0.87 0.81 8.36
CA GLY A 4 -1.48 1.96 7.69
C GLY A 4 -0.49 3.11 7.48
N LEU A 5 0.58 3.19 8.28
CA LEU A 5 1.56 4.28 8.22
C LEU A 5 2.49 4.15 7.01
N PHE A 6 2.71 2.94 6.52
CA PHE A 6 3.64 2.69 5.42
C PHE A 6 3.07 3.22 4.08
N PRO A 7 1.83 2.88 3.66
CA PRO A 7 1.20 3.52 2.49
C PRO A 7 1.07 5.04 2.64
N LEU A 8 0.81 5.54 3.86
CA LEU A 8 0.75 6.98 4.12
C LEU A 8 2.09 7.66 3.85
N TRP A 9 3.20 7.06 4.28
CA TRP A 9 4.55 7.58 4.04
C TRP A 9 4.90 7.62 2.55
N PHE A 10 4.68 6.53 1.80
CA PHE A 10 4.92 6.54 0.34
C PHE A 10 4.03 7.55 -0.36
N GLY A 11 2.73 7.51 -0.05
CA GLY A 11 1.77 8.39 -0.67
C GLY A 11 2.11 9.86 -0.44
N LEU A 12 2.49 10.22 0.79
CA LEU A 12 2.93 11.58 1.11
C LEU A 12 4.23 11.95 0.40
N SER A 13 5.19 11.03 0.28
CA SER A 13 6.44 11.26 -0.46
C SER A 13 6.18 11.58 -1.94
N TYR A 14 5.24 10.86 -2.58
CA TYR A 14 4.80 11.14 -3.95
C TYR A 14 4.03 12.46 -4.09
N ILE A 15 3.33 12.91 -3.05
CA ILE A 15 2.63 14.20 -3.06
C ILE A 15 3.63 15.36 -2.90
N LEU A 16 4.56 15.23 -1.96
CA LEU A 16 5.48 16.32 -1.59
C LEU A 16 6.69 16.42 -2.52
N ALA A 17 7.17 15.29 -3.03
CA ALA A 17 8.38 15.22 -3.83
C ALA A 17 8.28 14.14 -4.92
N PRO A 18 7.32 14.26 -5.87
CA PRO A 18 6.98 13.21 -6.83
C PRO A 18 8.18 12.75 -7.66
N GLU A 19 8.92 13.69 -8.27
CA GLU A 19 10.01 13.37 -9.19
C GLU A 19 11.21 12.73 -8.48
N SER A 20 11.53 13.16 -7.25
CA SER A 20 12.62 12.53 -6.48
C SER A 20 12.19 11.20 -5.85
N THR A 21 10.89 10.97 -5.67
CA THR A 21 10.36 9.71 -5.12
C THR A 21 10.21 8.64 -6.20
N ALA A 22 9.83 9.01 -7.42
CA ALA A 22 9.54 8.08 -8.51
C ALA A 22 10.62 7.02 -8.80
N PRO A 23 11.94 7.32 -8.75
CA PRO A 23 12.99 6.31 -8.95
C PRO A 23 12.91 5.16 -7.94
N SER A 24 12.40 5.41 -6.73
CA SER A 24 12.27 4.40 -5.67
C SER A 24 11.19 3.36 -5.95
N PHE A 25 10.27 3.62 -6.89
CA PHE A 25 9.18 2.69 -7.21
C PHE A 25 9.68 1.36 -7.76
N GLY A 26 10.74 1.39 -8.56
CA GLY A 26 11.32 0.22 -9.23
C GLY A 26 11.01 0.11 -10.72
N LEU A 27 10.25 1.03 -11.32
CA LEU A 27 10.06 1.08 -12.78
C LEU A 27 11.28 1.68 -13.49
N PRO A 28 11.59 1.24 -14.73
CA PRO A 28 12.73 1.75 -15.48
C PRO A 28 12.50 3.17 -16.06
N VAL A 29 11.24 3.58 -16.17
CA VAL A 29 10.81 4.90 -16.66
C VAL A 29 9.67 5.40 -15.79
N TRP A 30 9.65 6.71 -15.51
CA TRP A 30 8.57 7.37 -14.78
C TRP A 30 8.22 8.72 -15.43
N PRO A 31 7.05 9.30 -15.12
CA PRO A 31 6.65 10.59 -15.68
C PRO A 31 7.58 11.74 -15.26
N HIS A 32 7.77 12.70 -16.16
CA HIS A 32 8.58 13.91 -15.98
C HIS A 32 7.83 15.15 -16.48
N GLY A 33 8.25 16.34 -16.06
CA GLY A 33 7.61 17.60 -16.44
C GLY A 33 6.14 17.61 -16.02
N ASP A 34 5.25 18.12 -16.89
CA ASP A 34 3.81 18.18 -16.57
C ASP A 34 3.18 16.80 -16.28
N ALA A 35 3.72 15.73 -16.86
CA ALA A 35 3.25 14.37 -16.62
C ALA A 35 3.57 13.89 -15.18
N ALA A 36 4.53 14.51 -14.48
CA ALA A 36 4.83 14.19 -13.08
C ALA A 36 3.63 14.40 -12.15
N MET A 37 2.63 15.19 -12.54
CA MET A 37 1.40 15.36 -11.75
C MET A 37 0.58 14.06 -11.59
N PHE A 38 0.77 13.07 -12.49
CA PHE A 38 0.20 11.73 -12.28
C PHE A 38 0.78 11.01 -11.06
N LEU A 39 2.02 11.33 -10.68
CA LEU A 39 2.64 10.76 -9.48
C LEU A 39 1.96 11.27 -8.20
N ILE A 40 1.48 12.51 -8.19
CA ILE A 40 0.66 13.04 -7.10
C ILE A 40 -0.67 12.27 -7.01
N THR A 41 -1.29 11.98 -8.15
CA THR A 41 -2.52 11.16 -8.19
C THR A 41 -2.28 9.76 -7.61
N LYS A 42 -1.14 9.13 -7.91
CA LYS A 42 -0.72 7.89 -7.26
C LYS A 42 -0.58 8.09 -5.74
N GLY A 43 0.13 9.13 -5.33
CA GLY A 43 0.37 9.40 -3.91
C GLY A 43 -0.92 9.54 -3.10
N ILE A 44 -1.91 10.26 -3.64
CA ILE A 44 -3.24 10.39 -3.03
C ILE A 44 -3.93 9.03 -2.89
N ARG A 45 -3.87 8.17 -3.93
CA ARG A 45 -4.47 6.83 -3.88
C ARG A 45 -3.80 5.95 -2.83
N ASP A 46 -2.48 6.03 -2.69
CA ASP A 46 -1.73 5.27 -1.68
C ASP A 46 -2.11 5.75 -0.26
N VAL A 47 -2.22 7.07 -0.05
CA VAL A 47 -2.70 7.66 1.23
C VAL A 47 -4.09 7.15 1.56
N VAL A 48 -5.05 7.31 0.64
CA VAL A 48 -6.45 6.92 0.87
C VAL A 48 -6.56 5.41 1.12
N SER A 49 -5.81 4.59 0.37
CA SER A 49 -5.78 3.13 0.56
C SER A 49 -5.29 2.75 1.96
N GLY A 50 -4.35 3.50 2.55
CA GLY A 50 -3.93 3.32 3.94
C GLY A 50 -4.96 3.84 4.96
N LEU A 51 -5.63 4.96 4.66
CA LEU A 51 -6.62 5.56 5.55
C LEU A 51 -7.89 4.71 5.73
N VAL A 52 -8.36 4.03 4.69
CA VAL A 52 -9.59 3.21 4.74
C VAL A 52 -9.54 2.13 5.85
N PRO A 53 -8.57 1.19 5.86
CA PRO A 53 -8.50 0.18 6.92
C PRO A 53 -8.18 0.81 8.28
N LEU A 54 -7.44 1.93 8.33
CA LEU A 54 -7.14 2.64 9.57
C LEU A 54 -8.40 3.26 10.19
N ALA A 55 -9.22 3.96 9.40
CA ALA A 55 -10.47 4.57 9.84
C ALA A 55 -11.44 3.49 10.36
N LEU A 56 -11.60 2.39 9.63
CA LEU A 56 -12.43 1.26 10.08
C LEU A 56 -11.95 0.69 11.42
N LEU A 57 -10.64 0.59 11.62
CA LEU A 57 -10.08 0.12 12.88
C LEU A 57 -10.32 1.10 14.03
N LEU A 58 -10.12 2.41 13.80
CA LEU A 58 -10.36 3.47 14.79
C LEU A 58 -11.84 3.54 15.21
N LEU A 59 -12.75 3.23 14.29
CA LEU A 59 -14.20 3.13 14.55
C LEU A 59 -14.60 1.78 15.17
N GLY A 60 -13.65 0.87 15.44
CA GLY A 60 -13.92 -0.43 16.06
C GLY A 60 -14.40 -1.53 15.10
N HIS A 61 -14.49 -1.26 13.79
CA HIS A 61 -14.91 -2.21 12.77
C HIS A 61 -13.76 -3.13 12.32
N ARG A 62 -13.21 -3.93 13.24
CA ARG A 62 -12.04 -4.81 13.02
C ARG A 62 -12.17 -5.74 11.81
N ARG A 63 -13.28 -6.48 11.69
CA ARG A 63 -13.48 -7.43 10.58
C ARG A 63 -13.56 -6.70 9.22
N ALA A 64 -14.23 -5.54 9.17
CA ALA A 64 -14.27 -4.72 7.97
C ALA A 64 -12.87 -4.17 7.62
N SER A 65 -12.10 -3.74 8.62
CA SER A 65 -10.71 -3.32 8.46
C SER A 65 -9.83 -4.44 7.89
N GLY A 66 -9.99 -5.69 8.38
CA GLY A 66 -9.30 -6.86 7.84
C GLY A 66 -9.62 -7.10 6.35
N TRP A 67 -10.90 -7.06 5.97
CA TRP A 67 -11.30 -7.18 4.56
C TRP A 67 -10.80 -6.03 3.70
N ALA A 68 -10.92 -4.79 4.17
CA ALA A 68 -10.38 -3.63 3.48
C ALA A 68 -8.87 -3.78 3.25
N MET A 69 -8.13 -4.27 4.25
CA MET A 69 -6.70 -4.50 4.13
C MET A 69 -6.37 -5.57 3.09
N LEU A 70 -7.11 -6.69 3.02
CA LEU A 70 -6.95 -7.69 1.93
C LEU A 70 -7.17 -7.08 0.55
N VAL A 71 -8.22 -6.28 0.38
CA VAL A 71 -8.52 -5.61 -0.89
C VAL A 71 -7.39 -4.64 -1.26
N THR A 72 -6.95 -3.82 -0.31
CA THR A 72 -5.85 -2.86 -0.57
C THR A 72 -4.49 -3.52 -0.75
N ALA A 73 -4.29 -4.77 -0.29
CA ALA A 73 -3.07 -5.54 -0.57
C ALA A 73 -2.92 -5.89 -2.05
N LEU A 74 -4.01 -5.81 -2.84
CA LEU A 74 -3.94 -5.93 -4.29
C LEU A 74 -3.14 -4.79 -4.94
N VAL A 75 -3.01 -3.62 -4.28
CA VAL A 75 -2.21 -2.50 -4.78
C VAL A 75 -0.73 -2.88 -4.89
N PRO A 76 -0.02 -3.26 -3.81
CA PRO A 76 1.38 -3.67 -3.93
C PRO A 76 1.58 -4.95 -4.76
N ILE A 77 0.57 -5.83 -4.86
CA ILE A 77 0.63 -6.96 -5.81
C ILE A 77 0.66 -6.45 -7.25
N GLY A 78 -0.27 -5.55 -7.60
CA GLY A 78 -0.33 -4.92 -8.91
C GLY A 78 0.92 -4.11 -9.23
N ASP A 79 1.45 -3.36 -8.26
CA ASP A 79 2.70 -2.60 -8.40
C ASP A 79 3.88 -3.54 -8.69
N ALA A 80 4.05 -4.63 -7.92
CA ALA A 80 5.08 -5.63 -8.15
C ALA A 80 4.95 -6.30 -9.53
N THR A 81 3.73 -6.70 -9.91
CA THR A 81 3.47 -7.29 -11.23
C THR A 81 3.79 -6.31 -12.35
N THR A 82 3.42 -5.04 -12.21
CA THR A 82 3.72 -3.99 -13.19
C THR A 82 5.24 -3.80 -13.33
N ILE A 83 5.97 -3.76 -12.22
CA ILE A 83 7.44 -3.64 -12.26
C ILE A 83 8.06 -4.82 -13.02
N LEU A 84 7.67 -6.05 -12.70
CA LEU A 84 8.25 -7.25 -13.32
C LEU A 84 7.89 -7.37 -14.81
N THR A 85 6.64 -7.07 -15.17
CA THR A 85 6.15 -7.16 -16.57
C THR A 85 6.73 -6.07 -17.46
N HIS A 86 7.16 -4.95 -16.90
CA HIS A 86 7.81 -3.84 -17.60
C HIS A 86 9.32 -3.79 -17.38
N HIS A 87 9.96 -4.92 -17.03
CA HIS A 87 11.42 -5.07 -16.90
C HIS A 87 12.09 -4.09 -15.92
N GLY A 88 11.38 -3.73 -14.86
CA GLY A 88 11.93 -2.94 -13.75
C GLY A 88 12.75 -3.77 -12.76
N SER A 89 13.06 -3.15 -11.62
CA SER A 89 13.85 -3.76 -10.54
C SER A 89 13.11 -4.94 -9.90
N ALA A 90 13.55 -6.16 -10.22
CA ALA A 90 13.05 -7.37 -9.56
C ALA A 90 13.29 -7.33 -8.05
N LEU A 91 14.43 -6.78 -7.61
CA LEU A 91 14.73 -6.60 -6.20
C LEU A 91 13.64 -5.77 -5.52
N THR A 92 13.29 -4.61 -6.06
CA THR A 92 12.26 -3.73 -5.50
C THR A 92 10.88 -4.38 -5.54
N ALA A 93 10.54 -5.09 -6.63
CA ALA A 93 9.28 -5.81 -6.75
C ALA A 93 9.10 -6.86 -5.63
N PHE A 94 10.13 -7.66 -5.34
CA PHE A 94 10.04 -8.70 -4.32
C PHE A 94 10.17 -8.17 -2.89
N THR A 95 11.16 -7.31 -2.63
CA THR A 95 11.51 -6.90 -1.25
C THR A 95 10.67 -5.76 -0.72
N VAL A 96 10.17 -4.88 -1.58
CA VAL A 96 9.30 -3.77 -1.17
C VAL A 96 7.85 -4.17 -1.38
N HIS A 97 7.47 -4.46 -2.61
CA HIS A 97 6.05 -4.58 -2.97
C HIS A 97 5.45 -5.92 -2.53
N PHE A 98 5.96 -7.06 -2.99
CA PHE A 98 5.41 -8.37 -2.58
C PHE A 98 5.58 -8.64 -1.08
N ALA A 99 6.69 -8.21 -0.46
CA ALA A 99 6.86 -8.30 0.98
C ALA A 99 5.78 -7.48 1.74
N THR A 100 5.50 -6.25 1.28
CA THR A 100 4.42 -5.42 1.85
C THR A 100 3.07 -6.11 1.70
N ALA A 101 2.77 -6.64 0.51
CA ALA A 101 1.53 -7.39 0.27
C ALA A 101 1.41 -8.60 1.22
N ALA A 102 2.47 -9.39 1.37
CA ALA A 102 2.49 -10.56 2.25
C ALA A 102 2.23 -10.16 3.71
N VAL A 103 2.85 -9.08 4.20
CA VAL A 103 2.63 -8.57 5.55
C VAL A 103 1.21 -8.07 5.72
N MET A 104 0.65 -7.32 4.75
CA MET A 104 -0.74 -6.87 4.78
C MET A 104 -1.71 -8.06 4.85
N ILE A 105 -1.51 -9.08 4.03
CA ILE A 105 -2.33 -10.30 4.02
C ILE A 105 -2.22 -11.04 5.36
N ALA A 106 -1.00 -11.20 5.88
CA ALA A 106 -0.78 -11.88 7.16
C ALA A 106 -1.50 -11.17 8.31
N VAL A 107 -1.37 -9.84 8.42
CA VAL A 107 -2.08 -9.09 9.46
C VAL A 107 -3.59 -9.11 9.24
N ALA A 108 -4.06 -9.11 7.99
CA ALA A 108 -5.48 -9.17 7.71
C ALA A 108 -6.06 -10.52 8.12
N ALA A 109 -5.34 -11.61 7.83
CA ALA A 109 -5.69 -12.94 8.30
C ALA A 109 -5.79 -12.97 9.83
N LEU A 110 -4.78 -12.44 10.55
CA LEU A 110 -4.80 -12.36 12.01
C LEU A 110 -6.01 -11.59 12.53
N VAL A 111 -6.32 -10.43 11.95
CA VAL A 111 -7.49 -9.61 12.32
C VAL A 111 -8.81 -10.34 12.06
N LEU A 112 -8.89 -11.14 10.99
CA LEU A 112 -10.10 -11.89 10.63
C LEU A 112 -10.27 -13.17 11.44
N THR A 113 -9.18 -13.75 11.95
CA THR A 113 -9.19 -14.98 12.76
C THR A 113 -9.13 -14.74 14.27
N GLU A 114 -8.93 -13.49 14.72
CA GLU A 114 -8.96 -13.11 16.13
C GLU A 114 -10.29 -13.54 16.75
N ARG A 115 -10.26 -14.57 17.62
CA ARG A 115 -11.45 -15.02 18.35
C ARG A 115 -11.81 -13.94 19.37
N ARG A 116 -13.04 -13.43 19.33
CA ARG A 116 -13.57 -12.67 20.46
C ARG A 116 -13.66 -13.61 21.65
N GLU A 117 -12.94 -13.32 22.73
CA GLU A 117 -13.39 -13.79 24.03
C GLU A 117 -14.79 -13.23 24.24
N ALA A 118 -15.76 -14.14 24.41
CA ALA A 118 -17.08 -13.75 24.86
C ALA A 118 -16.88 -13.09 26.23
N LYS A 119 -17.23 -11.80 26.33
CA LYS A 119 -17.44 -11.20 27.64
C LYS A 119 -18.67 -11.87 28.22
N ASN A 120 -18.45 -12.80 29.15
CA ASN A 120 -19.46 -13.44 29.98
C ASN A 120 -20.29 -12.40 30.74
#